data_AF-A0A7L2ID93-F1
#
_entry.id   AF-A0A7L2ID93-F1
#
_cell.length_a   1.000
_cell.length_b   1.000
_cell.length_c   1.000
_cell.angle_alpha   90.00
_cell.angle_beta   90.00
_cell.angle_gamma   90.00
#
_symmetry.space_group_name_H-M   'P 1'
#
loop_
_entity.id
_entity.type
_entity.pdbx_description
1 polymer ?
#
loop_
_entity_poly.entity_id
_entity_poly.type
_entity_poly.pdbx_seq_one_letter_code
_entity_poly.pdbx_strand_id
1 'polypeptide(L)' 'RSPLVSREYLWVPNTCGCPPLQEGGDYLLMAWRHVNHEQTLNRILLPPDGYARPWTPREEQLVRGAAGSC' A
#
# COMPACT_ATOMS: atom_id res chain seq x y z
N ARG A 1 8.23 27.64 -2.26
CA ARG A 1 7.84 26.91 -1.03
C ARG A 1 7.33 25.55 -1.47
N SER A 2 7.96 24.46 -1.03
CA SER A 2 7.45 23.10 -1.30
C SER A 2 6.30 22.83 -0.31
N PRO A 3 5.18 22.23 -0.76
CA PRO A 3 4.09 21.89 0.15
C PRO A 3 4.56 20.84 1.18
N LEU A 4 4.06 20.94 2.41
CA LEU A 4 4.21 19.87 3.40
C LEU A 4 3.33 18.71 2.93
N VAL A 5 3.93 17.54 2.71
CA VAL A 5 3.25 16.31 2.31
C VAL A 5 3.32 15.32 3.46
N SER A 6 2.18 14.79 3.89
CA SER A 6 2.16 13.66 4.81
C SER A 6 2.72 12.43 4.12
N ARG A 7 3.70 11.77 4.72
CA ARG A 7 4.28 10.52 4.22
C ARG A 7 3.86 9.38 5.13
N GLU A 8 3.17 8.40 4.57
CA GLU A 8 2.95 7.11 5.21
C GLU A 8 3.93 6.10 4.61
N TYR A 9 4.45 5.21 5.45
CA TYR A 9 5.47 4.22 5.02
C TYR A 9 4.83 2.83 4.95
N LEU A 10 5.08 2.15 3.83
CA LEU A 10 4.74 0.75 3.63
C LEU A 10 5.86 -0.13 4.17
N TRP A 11 5.52 -1.06 5.06
CA TRP A 11 6.42 -2.11 5.52
C TRP A 11 6.16 -3.39 4.74
N VAL A 12 7.23 -3.93 4.13
CA VAL A 12 7.19 -5.19 3.39
C VAL A 12 8.17 -6.14 4.07
N PRO A 13 7.72 -7.30 4.59
CA PRO A 13 8.64 -8.30 5.09
C PRO A 13 9.46 -8.83 3.91
N ASN A 14 10.80 -8.80 4.00
CA ASN A 14 11.75 -9.29 2.98
C ASN A 14 11.71 -10.83 2.80
N THR A 15 10.56 -11.46 2.98
CA THR A 15 10.39 -12.90 3.12
C THR A 15 9.71 -13.56 1.92
N CYS A 16 9.23 -12.83 0.92
CA CYS A 16 8.56 -13.42 -0.25
C CYS A 16 9.22 -13.04 -1.59
N GLY A 17 9.17 -13.98 -2.55
CA GLY A 17 9.64 -13.81 -3.93
C GLY A 17 8.59 -13.22 -4.88
N CYS A 18 7.70 -12.36 -4.38
CA CYS A 18 6.50 -11.90 -5.08
C CYS A 18 6.39 -10.36 -5.03
N PRO A 19 5.82 -9.75 -6.09
CA PRO A 19 6.58 -8.98 -7.08
C PRO A 19 7.53 -7.94 -6.46
N PRO A 20 8.72 -7.72 -7.03
CA PRO A 20 9.64 -6.69 -6.54
C PRO A 20 8.96 -5.32 -6.67
N LEU A 21 8.64 -4.71 -5.52
CA LEU A 21 8.23 -3.32 -5.48
C LEU A 21 9.46 -2.46 -5.73
N GLN A 22 9.39 -1.59 -6.73
CA GLN A 22 10.44 -0.64 -7.03
C GLN A 22 10.12 0.70 -6.37
N GLU A 23 11.14 1.34 -5.80
CA GLU A 23 10.99 2.70 -5.29
C GLU A 23 10.51 3.63 -6.42
N GLY A 24 9.50 4.46 -6.11
CA GLY A 24 8.89 5.36 -7.08
C GLY A 24 7.91 4.72 -8.07
N GLY A 25 7.66 3.41 -7.99
CA GLY A 25 6.61 2.75 -8.77
C GLY A 25 5.22 2.91 -8.14
N ASP A 26 4.19 2.97 -8.98
CA ASP A 26 2.80 3.01 -8.55
C ASP A 26 2.20 1.60 -8.53
N TYR A 27 1.52 1.25 -7.43
CA TYR A 27 0.97 -0.08 -7.20
C TYR A 27 -0.41 -0.05 -6.55
N LEU A 28 -1.27 -1.01 -6.93
CA LEU A 28 -2.44 -1.37 -6.13
C LEU A 28 -2.03 -2.44 -5.12
N LEU A 29 -2.29 -2.16 -3.84
CA LEU A 29 -1.91 -3.01 -2.71
C LEU A 29 -3.14 -3.35 -1.85
N MET A 30 -3.21 -4.58 -1.36
CA MET A 30 -4.08 -4.94 -0.25
C MET A 30 -3.24 -5.05 1.02
N ALA A 31 -3.17 -3.94 1.76
CA ALA A 31 -2.34 -3.79 2.94
C ALA A 31 -3.18 -3.48 4.18
N TRP A 32 -2.63 -3.76 5.35
CA TRP A 32 -3.31 -3.67 6.63
C TRP A 32 -2.71 -2.52 7.44
N ARG A 33 -3.56 -1.69 8.04
CA ARG A 33 -3.09 -0.63 8.95
C ARG A 33 -2.86 -1.24 10.34
N HIS A 34 -1.61 -1.36 10.72
CA HIS A 34 -1.24 -1.71 12.09
C HIS A 34 -1.17 -0.42 12.92
N VAL A 35 -2.19 -0.23 13.75
CA VAL A 35 -2.28 0.89 14.69
C VAL A 35 -1.47 0.53 15.93
N ASN A 36 -0.45 1.33 16.24
CA ASN A 36 0.34 1.12 17.44
C ASN A 36 -0.23 1.95 18.60
N HIS A 37 -0.57 1.28 19.70
CA HIS A 37 -1.11 1.92 20.90
C HIS A 37 -0.05 2.31 21.94
N GLU A 38 1.21 1.98 21.69
CA GLU A 38 2.39 2.23 22.54
C GLU A 38 3.19 3.48 22.08
N GLN A 39 2.55 4.40 21.36
CA GLN A 39 3.12 5.65 20.85
C GLN A 39 4.26 5.49 19.83
N THR A 40 4.41 4.33 19.19
CA THR A 40 5.28 4.22 18.00
C THR A 40 4.53 4.58 16.72
N LEU A 41 5.25 4.72 15.60
CA LEU A 41 4.65 5.07 14.31
C LEU A 41 3.64 3.99 13.85
N ASN A 42 2.45 4.42 13.45
CA ASN A 42 1.50 3.57 12.73
C ASN A 42 2.15 3.05 11.44
N ARG A 43 1.90 1.78 11.11
CA ARG A 43 2.50 1.14 9.95
C ARG A 43 1.42 0.65 9.01
N ILE A 44 1.66 0.80 7.71
CA ILE A 44 0.90 0.09 6.69
C ILE A 44 1.73 -1.15 6.36
N LEU A 45 1.18 -2.34 6.60
CA LEU A 45 1.86 -3.61 6.41
C LEU A 45 1.31 -4.31 5.17
N LEU A 46 2.18 -4.68 4.24
CA LEU A 46 1.85 -5.66 3.20
C LEU A 46 2.12 -7.06 3.76
N PRO A 47 1.10 -7.93 3.93
CA PRO A 47 1.32 -9.30 4.38
C PRO A 47 2.21 -10.09 3.41
N PRO A 48 2.90 -11.15 3.85
CA PRO A 48 3.74 -11.98 2.99
C PRO A 48 3.01 -12.58 1.77
N ASP A 49 1.73 -12.91 1.93
CA ASP A 49 0.79 -13.40 0.91
C ASP A 49 -0.16 -12.29 0.41
N GLY A 50 0.18 -11.03 0.70
CA GLY A 50 -0.60 -9.86 0.33
C GLY A 50 -0.64 -9.65 -1.18
N TYR A 51 -1.70 -8.96 -1.62
CA TYR A 51 -1.88 -8.61 -3.02
C TYR A 51 -1.08 -7.35 -3.38
N ALA A 52 -0.25 -7.44 -4.42
CA ALA A 52 0.43 -6.30 -5.02
C ALA A 52 0.48 -6.44 -6.54
N ARG A 53 0.14 -5.36 -7.25
CA ARG A 53 0.29 -5.28 -8.71
C ARG A 53 0.61 -3.86 -9.16
N PRO A 54 1.31 -3.66 -10.29
CA PRO A 54 1.49 -2.34 -10.87
C PRO A 54 0.15 -1.64 -11.08
N TRP A 55 0.12 -0.34 -10.82
CA TRP A 55 -1.06 0.49 -11.05
C TRP A 55 -1.27 0.68 -12.56
N THR A 56 -2.51 0.52 -13.01
CA THR A 56 -2.91 0.82 -14.39
C THR A 56 -4.29 1.49 -14.40
N PRO A 57 -4.70 2.14 -15.51
CA PRO A 57 -6.04 2.73 -15.62
C PRO A 57 -7.18 1.71 -15.42
N ARG A 58 -6.95 0.43 -15.73
CA ARG A 58 -7.92 -0.64 -15.46
C ARG A 58 -8.12 -0.85 -13.96
N GLU A 59 -7.05 -0.76 -13.18
CA GLU A 59 -7.07 -0.98 -11.73
C GLU A 59 -7.85 0.15 -11.06
N GLU A 60 -7.66 1.37 -11.53
CA GLU A 60 -8.40 2.53 -11.07
C GLU A 60 -9.93 2.35 -11.25
N GLN A 61 -10.37 1.88 -12.42
CA GLN A 61 -11.78 1.63 -12.68
C GLN A 61 -12.35 0.55 -11.76
N LEU A 62 -11.61 -0.54 -11.55
CA LEU A 62 -12.01 -1.64 -10.68
C LEU A 62 -12.14 -1.18 -9.22
N VAL A 63 -11.17 -0.41 -8.72
CA VAL A 63 -11.18 0.10 -7.34
C VAL A 63 -12.33 1.08 -7.13
N ARG A 64 -12.56 2.02 -8.07
CA ARG A 64 -13.69 2.95 -7.99
C ARG A 64 -15.03 2.23 -8.02
N GLY A 65 -15.16 1.20 -8.87
CA GLY A 65 -16.36 0.37 -8.93
C GLY A 65 -16.62 -0.37 -7.62
N ALA A 66 -15.58 -0.99 -7.03
CA ALA A 66 -15.68 -1.70 -5.76
C ALA A 66 -16.06 -0.76 -4.60
N ALA A 67 -15.46 0.44 -4.54
CA ALA A 67 -15.75 1.42 -3.50
C ALA A 67 -17.21 1.90 -3.50
N GLY A 68 -17.86 1.92 -4.66
CA GLY A 68 -19.30 2.24 -4.77
C GLY A 68 -20.24 1.13 -4.29
N SER A 69 -19.72 -0.05 -3.98
CA SER A 69 -20.47 -1.23 -3.56
C SER A 69 -20.24 -1.67 -2.10
N CYS A 70 -19.52 -0.85 -1.32
CA CYS A 70 -19.21 -1.09 0.09
C CYS A 70 -20.32 -0.62 1.04
#